data_AF-A0A843BKS5-F1
#
_entry.id   AF-A0A843BKS5-F1
#
_cell.length_a   1.000
_cell.length_b   1.000
_cell.length_c   1.000
_cell.angle_alpha   90.00
_cell.angle_beta   90.00
_cell.angle_gamma   90.00
#
_symmetry.space_group_name_H-M   'P 1'
#
loop_
_entity.id
_entity.type
_entity.pdbx_description
1 polymer ?
#
loop_
_entity_poly.entity_id
_entity_poly.type
_entity_poly.pdbx_seq_one_letter_code
_entity_poly.pdbx_strand_id
1 'polypeptide(L)'
;MSSNTKYKKDLDKKINSLKNIQKDVERNSRLLSDINQEYITINKKNASVETEKRILENRLHEIKDEINICEGAKSKYDKCNNFHEWLKGVFVPILDIMEVKIMQYLQHDFNNIYQNWYSILVDDPSKESRIDEDFTPIIEQEEYDMDMEHLSGGEKASIVLAYRLTLNSMLRRETESLKSNILILDEPTYGFSKSQLSKVKSILTELKSEQIILVSHERELEGYAQNIFQVTKDRGISKIIKLN
;
A
#
# COMPACT_ATOMS: atom_id res chain seq x y z
N MET A 1 115.29 65.59 -0.64
CA MET A 1 114.87 64.17 -0.80
C MET A 1 113.75 63.74 0.18
N SER A 2 113.04 64.67 0.84
CA SER A 2 112.04 64.38 1.88
C SER A 2 110.58 64.20 1.41
N SER A 3 110.26 64.41 0.12
CA SER A 3 108.89 64.25 -0.39
C SER A 3 108.57 62.81 -0.82
N ASN A 4 109.57 62.01 -1.20
CA ASN A 4 109.36 60.68 -1.79
C ASN A 4 108.98 59.61 -0.73
N THR A 5 109.49 59.74 0.49
CA THR A 5 109.24 58.78 1.59
C THR A 5 107.86 58.95 2.24
N LYS A 6 107.31 60.17 2.25
CA LYS A 6 105.98 60.48 2.80
C LYS A 6 104.87 60.04 1.84
N TYR A 7 105.07 60.26 0.53
CA TYR A 7 104.18 59.76 -0.53
C TYR A 7 104.13 58.22 -0.57
N LYS A 8 105.28 57.54 -0.41
CA LYS A 8 105.33 56.07 -0.38
C LYS A 8 104.54 55.48 0.81
N LYS A 9 104.64 56.11 2.00
CA LYS A 9 103.91 55.70 3.21
C LYS A 9 102.39 55.90 3.11
N ASP A 10 101.95 56.97 2.44
CA ASP A 10 100.52 57.22 2.19
C ASP A 10 99.95 56.30 1.10
N LEU A 11 100.75 55.98 0.07
CA LEU A 11 100.41 54.97 -0.92
C LEU A 11 100.30 53.58 -0.28
N ASP A 12 101.22 53.19 0.60
CA ASP A 12 101.16 51.90 1.31
C ASP A 12 99.94 51.80 2.24
N LYS A 13 99.54 52.90 2.90
CA LYS A 13 98.29 52.97 3.66
C LYS A 13 97.06 52.79 2.77
N LYS A 14 97.00 53.47 1.62
CA LYS A 14 95.91 53.32 0.64
C LYS A 14 95.86 51.93 0.03
N ILE A 15 97.01 51.32 -0.26
CA ILE A 15 97.10 49.95 -0.76
C ILE A 15 96.60 48.96 0.29
N ASN A 16 96.97 49.14 1.57
CA ASN A 16 96.46 48.30 2.65
C ASN A 16 94.97 48.49 2.90
N SER A 17 94.44 49.72 2.80
CA SER A 17 92.99 49.93 2.88
C SER A 17 92.24 49.30 1.70
N LEU A 18 92.80 49.38 0.48
CA LEU A 18 92.23 48.74 -0.71
C LEU A 18 92.26 47.21 -0.61
N LYS A 19 93.33 46.63 -0.05
CA LYS A 19 93.40 45.18 0.24
C LYS A 19 92.38 44.74 1.27
N ASN A 20 92.11 45.55 2.30
CA ASN A 20 91.07 45.25 3.28
C ASN A 20 89.67 45.34 2.67
N ILE A 21 89.40 46.38 1.87
CA ILE A 21 88.14 46.52 1.12
C ILE A 21 87.95 45.34 0.16
N GLN A 22 89.01 44.89 -0.53
CA GLN A 22 88.95 43.72 -1.41
C GLN A 22 88.58 42.44 -0.64
N LYS A 23 89.17 42.22 0.54
CA LYS A 23 88.80 41.10 1.42
C LYS A 23 87.35 41.19 1.89
N ASP A 24 86.87 42.38 2.22
CA ASP A 24 85.48 42.59 2.64
C ASP A 24 84.50 42.36 1.47
N VAL A 25 84.86 42.76 0.25
CA VAL A 25 84.09 42.47 -0.97
C VAL A 25 84.04 40.96 -1.26
N GLU A 26 85.16 40.26 -1.13
CA GLU A 26 85.22 38.79 -1.27
C GLU A 26 84.42 38.06 -0.17
N ARG A 27 84.43 38.58 1.06
CA ARG A 27 83.63 38.03 2.15
C ARG A 27 82.14 38.25 1.94
N ASN A 28 81.76 39.46 1.54
CA ASN A 28 80.36 39.81 1.27
C ASN A 28 79.81 39.08 0.04
N SER A 29 80.62 38.83 -0.98
CA SER A 29 80.19 38.06 -2.15
C SER A 29 79.94 36.58 -1.81
N ARG A 30 80.74 35.98 -0.93
CA ARG A 30 80.50 34.64 -0.39
C ARG A 30 79.21 34.58 0.43
N LEU A 31 79.04 35.51 1.38
CA LEU A 31 77.81 35.60 2.17
C LEU A 31 76.58 35.79 1.28
N LEU A 32 76.67 36.63 0.23
CA LEU A 32 75.59 36.83 -0.72
C LEU A 32 75.26 35.54 -1.50
N SER A 33 76.28 34.77 -1.88
CA SER A 33 76.11 33.47 -2.54
C SER A 33 75.40 32.46 -1.63
N ASP A 34 75.84 32.35 -0.37
CA ASP A 34 75.27 31.42 0.60
C ASP A 34 73.80 31.77 0.91
N ILE A 35 73.51 33.05 1.15
CA ILE A 35 72.15 33.56 1.35
C ILE A 35 71.26 33.28 0.13
N ASN A 36 71.79 33.45 -1.09
CA ASN A 36 71.03 33.18 -2.30
C ASN A 36 70.73 31.68 -2.48
N GLN A 37 71.66 30.81 -2.09
CA GLN A 37 71.47 29.36 -2.13
C GLN A 37 70.43 28.89 -1.10
N GLU A 38 70.44 29.46 0.10
CA GLU A 38 69.38 29.25 1.10
C GLU A 38 68.02 29.76 0.60
N TYR A 39 67.98 30.96 0.01
CA TYR A 39 66.77 31.54 -0.57
C TYR A 39 66.14 30.64 -1.65
N ILE A 40 66.96 30.09 -2.57
CA ILE A 40 66.49 29.14 -3.59
C ILE A 40 65.92 27.87 -2.95
N THR A 41 66.57 27.36 -1.90
CA THR A 41 66.13 26.14 -1.21
C THR A 41 64.81 26.36 -0.47
N ILE A 42 64.65 27.51 0.20
CA ILE A 42 63.42 27.91 0.87
C ILE A 42 62.29 28.09 -0.16
N ASN A 43 62.55 28.74 -1.29
CA ASN A 43 61.54 28.91 -2.33
C ASN A 43 61.06 27.59 -2.94
N LYS A 44 61.97 26.62 -3.15
CA LYS A 44 61.59 25.27 -3.60
C LYS A 44 60.69 24.56 -2.58
N LYS A 45 61.01 24.68 -1.29
CA LYS A 45 60.17 24.13 -0.22
C LYS A 45 58.81 24.79 -0.17
N ASN A 46 58.75 26.13 -0.26
CA ASN A 46 57.48 26.86 -0.31
C ASN A 46 56.60 26.44 -1.49
N ALA A 47 57.18 26.27 -2.68
CA ALA A 47 56.45 25.80 -3.86
C ALA A 47 55.90 24.37 -3.68
N SER A 48 56.67 23.48 -3.03
CA SER A 48 56.23 22.12 -2.70
C SER A 48 55.06 22.14 -1.72
N VAL A 49 55.18 22.90 -0.63
CA VAL A 49 54.14 23.03 0.40
C VAL A 49 52.86 23.63 -0.18
N GLU A 50 52.95 24.64 -1.06
CA GLU A 50 51.75 25.21 -1.70
C GLU A 50 51.06 24.21 -2.63
N THR A 51 51.84 23.34 -3.30
CA THR A 51 51.29 22.27 -4.14
C THR A 51 50.57 21.22 -3.30
N GLU A 52 51.18 20.79 -2.18
CA GLU A 52 50.58 19.85 -1.23
C GLU A 52 49.30 20.42 -0.60
N LYS A 53 49.32 21.69 -0.20
CA LYS A 53 48.16 22.40 0.31
C LYS A 53 47.00 22.37 -0.68
N ARG A 54 47.25 22.69 -1.96
CA ARG A 54 46.22 22.65 -3.01
C ARG A 54 45.64 21.24 -3.20
N ILE A 55 46.48 20.19 -3.13
CA ILE A 55 46.01 18.80 -3.23
C ILE A 55 45.12 18.45 -2.04
N LEU A 56 45.51 18.84 -0.83
CA LEU A 56 44.74 18.62 0.39
C LEU A 56 43.41 19.39 0.37
N GLU A 57 43.42 20.63 -0.13
CA GLU A 57 42.21 21.45 -0.29
C GLU A 57 41.20 20.79 -1.25
N ASN A 58 41.67 20.27 -2.39
CA ASN A 58 40.81 19.54 -3.33
C ASN A 58 40.22 18.27 -2.70
N ARG A 59 41.06 17.46 -2.02
CA ARG A 59 40.57 16.25 -1.32
C ARG A 59 39.55 16.59 -0.24
N LEU A 60 39.76 17.69 0.48
CA LEU A 60 38.85 18.14 1.51
C LEU A 60 37.50 18.57 0.91
N HIS A 61 37.51 19.16 -0.28
CA HIS A 61 36.29 19.48 -1.01
C HIS A 61 35.55 18.21 -1.47
N GLU A 62 36.25 17.25 -2.07
CA GLU A 62 35.68 15.96 -2.51
C GLU A 62 35.04 15.21 -1.35
N ILE A 63 35.74 15.08 -0.22
CA ILE A 63 35.22 14.40 0.99
C ILE A 63 33.97 15.12 1.53
N LYS A 64 33.92 16.45 1.50
CA LYS A 64 32.74 17.21 1.94
C LYS A 64 31.54 16.94 1.04
N ASP A 65 31.74 16.85 -0.26
CA ASP A 65 30.66 16.55 -1.21
C ASP A 65 30.14 15.12 -1.01
N GLU A 66 31.03 14.16 -0.77
CA GLU A 66 30.65 12.78 -0.43
C GLU A 66 29.84 12.70 0.89
N ILE A 67 30.25 13.46 1.92
CA ILE A 67 29.51 13.55 3.19
C ILE A 67 28.10 14.08 2.95
N ASN A 68 27.94 15.16 2.18
CA ASN A 68 26.63 15.75 1.87
C ASN A 68 25.72 14.73 1.15
N ILE A 69 26.27 13.95 0.21
CA ILE A 69 25.52 12.88 -0.47
C ILE A 69 25.08 11.81 0.53
N CYS A 70 25.99 11.37 1.40
CA CYS A 70 25.71 10.35 2.42
C CYS A 70 24.66 10.83 3.43
N GLU A 71 24.71 12.08 3.88
CA GLU A 71 23.72 12.68 4.78
C GLU A 71 22.33 12.74 4.12
N GLY A 72 22.27 13.12 2.84
CA GLY A 72 21.04 13.11 2.06
C GLY A 72 20.45 11.70 1.91
N ALA A 73 21.30 10.69 1.68
CA ALA A 73 20.89 9.30 1.60
C ALA A 73 20.38 8.77 2.95
N LYS A 74 21.08 9.09 4.05
CA LYS A 74 20.68 8.72 5.41
C LYS A 74 19.32 9.31 5.79
N SER A 75 19.09 10.59 5.50
CA SER A 75 17.79 11.23 5.78
C SER A 75 16.63 10.55 5.03
N LYS A 76 16.87 10.11 3.78
CA LYS A 76 15.86 9.34 3.02
C LYS A 76 15.65 7.96 3.64
N TYR A 77 16.73 7.27 4.02
CA TYR A 77 16.66 5.98 4.69
C TYR A 77 15.86 6.09 5.99
N ASP A 78 16.16 7.05 6.85
CA ASP A 78 15.47 7.23 8.13
C ASP A 78 13.96 7.45 7.94
N LYS A 79 13.57 8.25 6.95
CA LYS A 79 12.15 8.45 6.58
C LYS A 79 11.50 7.14 6.14
N CYS A 80 12.13 6.40 5.25
CA CYS A 80 11.62 5.11 4.77
C CYS A 80 11.56 4.07 5.89
N ASN A 81 12.57 4.03 6.76
CA ASN A 81 12.63 3.11 7.88
C ASN A 81 11.53 3.42 8.91
N ASN A 82 11.32 4.69 9.26
CA ASN A 82 10.23 5.08 10.15
C ASN A 82 8.86 4.67 9.57
N PHE A 83 8.65 4.85 8.27
CA PHE A 83 7.42 4.42 7.61
C PHE A 83 7.29 2.89 7.59
N HIS A 84 8.38 2.15 7.35
CA HIS A 84 8.41 0.69 7.41
C HIS A 84 8.10 0.18 8.82
N GLU A 85 8.70 0.75 9.85
CA GLU A 85 8.46 0.41 11.25
C GLU A 85 7.01 0.70 11.65
N TRP A 86 6.45 1.83 11.23
CA TRP A 86 5.03 2.12 11.46
C TRP A 86 4.12 1.14 10.72
N LEU A 87 4.38 0.85 9.44
CA LEU A 87 3.58 -0.10 8.67
C LEU A 87 3.57 -1.48 9.32
N LYS A 88 4.75 -1.98 9.70
CA LYS A 88 4.91 -3.33 10.24
C LYS A 88 4.46 -3.43 11.70
N GLY A 89 4.78 -2.41 12.51
CA GLY A 89 4.54 -2.43 13.96
C GLY A 89 3.13 -1.97 14.34
N VAL A 90 2.46 -1.19 13.50
CA VAL A 90 1.16 -0.59 13.82
C VAL A 90 0.12 -0.93 12.77
N PHE A 91 0.36 -0.63 11.49
CA PHE A 91 -0.68 -0.75 10.47
C PHE A 91 -1.11 -2.20 10.21
N VAL A 92 -0.16 -3.11 9.98
CA VAL A 92 -0.46 -4.54 9.73
C VAL A 92 -1.20 -5.18 10.92
N PRO A 93 -0.73 -5.08 12.17
CA PRO A 93 -1.45 -5.63 13.31
C PRO A 93 -2.86 -5.07 13.48
N ILE A 94 -3.05 -3.77 13.21
CA ILE A 94 -4.39 -3.16 13.27
C ILE A 94 -5.28 -3.72 12.16
N LEU A 95 -4.77 -3.88 10.94
CA LEU A 95 -5.52 -4.52 9.85
C LEU A 95 -5.95 -5.93 10.23
N ASP A 96 -5.07 -6.76 10.78
CA ASP A 96 -5.40 -8.14 11.17
C ASP A 96 -6.54 -8.17 12.21
N ILE A 97 -6.48 -7.28 13.21
CA ILE A 97 -7.54 -7.16 14.24
C ILE A 97 -8.85 -6.69 13.62
N MET A 98 -8.78 -5.71 12.71
CA MET A 98 -9.97 -5.18 12.04
C MET A 98 -10.60 -6.23 11.14
N GLU A 99 -9.82 -7.02 10.41
CA GLU A 99 -10.31 -8.08 9.54
C GLU A 99 -11.13 -9.10 10.33
N VAL A 100 -10.58 -9.62 11.43
CA VAL A 100 -11.31 -10.55 12.32
C VAL A 100 -12.61 -9.93 12.82
N LYS A 101 -12.58 -8.67 13.27
CA LYS A 101 -13.76 -8.00 13.81
C LYS A 101 -14.82 -7.75 12.73
N ILE A 102 -14.42 -7.36 11.53
CA ILE A 102 -15.33 -7.13 10.40
C ILE A 102 -15.96 -8.46 9.97
N MET A 103 -15.18 -9.54 9.89
CA MET A 103 -15.71 -10.87 9.56
C MET A 103 -16.72 -11.36 10.59
N GLN A 104 -16.45 -11.20 11.88
CA GLN A 104 -17.40 -11.55 12.95
C GLN A 104 -18.70 -10.74 12.85
N TYR A 105 -18.58 -9.43 12.59
CA TYR A 105 -19.75 -8.57 12.40
C TYR A 105 -20.58 -9.00 11.18
N LEU A 106 -19.92 -9.27 10.04
CA LEU A 106 -20.58 -9.72 8.82
C LEU A 106 -21.24 -11.08 9.02
N GLN A 107 -20.56 -12.03 9.67
CA GLN A 107 -21.10 -13.36 9.96
C GLN A 107 -22.36 -13.27 10.83
N HIS A 108 -22.32 -12.47 11.91
CA HIS A 108 -23.45 -12.30 12.81
C HIS A 108 -24.65 -11.68 12.08
N ASP A 109 -24.43 -10.60 11.33
CA ASP A 109 -25.49 -9.97 10.56
C ASP A 109 -26.04 -10.91 9.48
N PHE A 110 -25.19 -11.73 8.85
CA PHE A 110 -25.57 -12.66 7.80
C PHE A 110 -26.46 -13.74 8.38
N ASN A 111 -26.03 -14.33 9.51
CA ASN A 111 -26.80 -15.34 10.23
C ASN A 111 -28.19 -14.82 10.63
N ASN A 112 -28.27 -13.60 11.17
CA ASN A 112 -29.55 -13.02 11.61
C ASN A 112 -30.53 -12.81 10.44
N ILE A 113 -30.05 -12.27 9.31
CA ILE A 113 -30.88 -12.07 8.12
C ILE A 113 -31.31 -13.42 7.54
N TYR A 114 -30.39 -14.39 7.50
CA TYR A 114 -30.66 -15.74 7.04
C TYR A 114 -31.73 -16.44 7.88
N GLN A 115 -31.60 -16.41 9.21
CA GLN A 115 -32.57 -16.99 10.14
C GLN A 115 -33.96 -16.39 9.97
N ASN A 116 -34.04 -15.08 9.76
CA ASN A 116 -35.31 -14.41 9.47
C ASN A 116 -35.95 -15.00 8.20
N TRP A 117 -35.21 -15.08 7.10
CA TRP A 117 -35.75 -15.66 5.85
C TRP A 117 -36.09 -17.14 5.97
N TYR A 118 -35.25 -17.92 6.65
CA TYR A 118 -35.47 -19.34 6.85
C TYR A 118 -36.77 -19.59 7.65
N SER A 119 -36.97 -18.86 8.75
CA SER A 119 -38.18 -18.98 9.58
C SER A 119 -39.48 -18.66 8.82
N ILE A 120 -39.40 -17.78 7.82
CA ILE A 120 -40.55 -17.46 6.96
C ILE A 120 -40.78 -18.59 5.94
N LEU A 121 -39.72 -19.21 5.39
CA LEU A 121 -39.83 -20.19 4.31
C LEU A 121 -40.14 -21.61 4.78
N VAL A 122 -39.61 -22.03 5.93
CA VAL A 122 -39.81 -23.37 6.48
C VAL A 122 -41.02 -23.37 7.42
N ASP A 123 -41.92 -24.34 7.25
CA ASP A 123 -43.15 -24.47 8.05
C ASP A 123 -42.95 -25.26 9.35
N ASP A 124 -41.88 -26.04 9.45
CA ASP A 124 -41.59 -26.92 10.58
C ASP A 124 -40.83 -26.17 11.69
N PRO A 125 -41.46 -25.85 12.83
CA PRO A 125 -40.80 -25.14 13.92
C PRO A 125 -39.82 -26.01 14.70
N SER A 126 -39.80 -27.34 14.48
CA SER A 126 -38.80 -28.21 15.10
C SER A 126 -37.44 -28.13 14.41
N LYS A 127 -37.39 -27.48 13.24
CA LYS A 127 -36.17 -27.31 12.45
C LYS A 127 -35.74 -25.86 12.48
N GLU A 128 -34.49 -25.67 12.88
CA GLU A 128 -33.82 -24.38 12.81
C GLU A 128 -32.67 -24.46 11.81
N SER A 129 -32.21 -23.30 11.35
CA SER A 129 -31.03 -23.24 10.51
C SER A 129 -30.21 -22.03 10.88
N ARG A 130 -28.90 -22.22 10.99
CA ARG A 130 -27.93 -21.17 11.28
C ARG A 130 -26.81 -21.20 10.25
N ILE A 131 -26.04 -20.13 10.23
CA ILE A 131 -24.84 -20.00 9.41
C ILE A 131 -23.63 -20.11 10.34
N ASP A 132 -22.67 -20.93 9.99
CA ASP A 132 -21.42 -21.07 10.76
C ASP A 132 -20.40 -19.96 10.45
N GLU A 133 -19.18 -20.12 10.95
CA GLU A 133 -18.08 -19.17 10.75
C GLU A 133 -17.60 -19.12 9.28
N ASP A 134 -17.79 -20.21 8.53
CA ASP A 134 -17.40 -20.36 7.13
C ASP A 134 -18.53 -19.98 6.15
N PHE A 135 -19.60 -19.37 6.65
CA PHE A 135 -20.81 -19.02 5.90
C PHE A 135 -21.56 -20.24 5.33
N THR A 136 -21.45 -21.39 5.98
CA THR A 136 -22.14 -22.63 5.61
C THR A 136 -23.45 -22.75 6.39
N PRO A 137 -24.59 -23.03 5.73
CA PRO A 137 -25.84 -23.31 6.42
C PRO A 137 -25.80 -24.67 7.13
N ILE A 138 -26.09 -24.65 8.42
CA ILE A 138 -26.25 -25.82 9.29
C ILE A 138 -27.71 -25.89 9.73
N ILE A 139 -28.31 -27.07 9.60
CA ILE A 139 -29.71 -27.32 9.94
C ILE A 139 -29.72 -28.11 11.24
N GLU A 140 -30.50 -27.67 12.21
CA GLU A 140 -30.71 -28.35 13.48
C GLU A 140 -32.14 -28.86 13.58
N GLN A 141 -32.31 -30.08 14.09
CA GLN A 141 -33.59 -30.59 14.54
C GLN A 141 -33.41 -31.21 15.92
N GLU A 142 -34.23 -30.79 16.90
CA GLU A 142 -34.15 -31.29 18.28
C GLU A 142 -32.73 -31.23 18.89
N GLU A 143 -31.99 -30.15 18.64
CA GLU A 143 -30.59 -29.92 19.08
C GLU A 143 -29.51 -30.78 18.38
N TYR A 144 -29.85 -31.49 17.30
CA TYR A 144 -28.88 -32.24 16.49
C TYR A 144 -28.72 -31.65 15.09
N ASP A 145 -27.47 -31.53 14.65
CA ASP A 145 -27.14 -31.16 13.28
C ASP A 145 -27.63 -32.25 12.29
N MET A 146 -28.36 -31.82 11.27
CA MET A 146 -28.92 -32.67 10.23
C MET A 146 -28.13 -32.54 8.94
N ASP A 147 -27.82 -33.67 8.32
CA ASP A 147 -27.25 -33.69 6.97
C ASP A 147 -28.28 -33.18 5.94
N MET A 148 -27.82 -32.31 5.04
CA MET A 148 -28.57 -31.81 3.90
C MET A 148 -29.22 -32.93 3.09
N GLU A 149 -28.63 -34.13 3.01
CA GLU A 149 -29.20 -35.27 2.29
C GLU A 149 -30.61 -35.65 2.77
N HIS A 150 -30.87 -35.55 4.07
CA HIS A 150 -32.14 -35.94 4.71
C HIS A 150 -33.27 -34.92 4.53
N LEU A 151 -32.98 -33.75 3.97
CA LEU A 151 -33.97 -32.72 3.72
C LEU A 151 -34.82 -33.03 2.49
N SER A 152 -36.11 -32.70 2.59
CA SER A 152 -37.03 -32.72 1.45
C SER A 152 -36.60 -31.71 0.38
N GLY A 153 -37.07 -31.90 -0.84
CA GLY A 153 -36.76 -30.98 -1.95
C GLY A 153 -37.19 -29.53 -1.66
N GLY A 154 -38.35 -29.34 -1.03
CA GLY A 154 -38.85 -28.02 -0.65
C GLY A 154 -38.04 -27.34 0.46
N GLU A 155 -37.51 -28.12 1.41
CA GLU A 155 -36.61 -27.59 2.46
C GLU A 155 -35.27 -27.17 1.87
N LYS A 156 -34.67 -28.02 1.01
CA LYS A 156 -33.43 -27.67 0.29
C LYS A 156 -33.61 -26.38 -0.50
N ALA A 157 -34.70 -26.27 -1.25
CA ALA A 157 -34.98 -25.09 -2.06
C ALA A 157 -35.27 -23.84 -1.19
N SER A 158 -35.91 -24.02 -0.03
CA SER A 158 -36.11 -22.95 0.97
C SER A 158 -34.78 -22.43 1.54
N ILE A 159 -33.86 -23.31 1.89
CA ILE A 159 -32.52 -22.95 2.38
C ILE A 159 -31.76 -22.16 1.33
N VAL A 160 -31.75 -22.65 0.08
CA VAL A 160 -31.07 -21.99 -1.04
C VAL A 160 -31.66 -20.60 -1.28
N LEU A 161 -32.99 -20.48 -1.26
CA LEU A 161 -33.65 -19.19 -1.42
C LEU A 161 -33.32 -18.25 -0.26
N ALA A 162 -33.45 -18.69 1.00
CA ALA A 162 -33.10 -17.89 2.19
C ALA A 162 -31.66 -17.37 2.11
N TYR A 163 -30.71 -18.24 1.75
CA TYR A 163 -29.30 -17.87 1.58
C TYR A 163 -29.12 -16.83 0.47
N ARG A 164 -29.76 -17.04 -0.69
CA ARG A 164 -29.69 -16.11 -1.83
C ARG A 164 -30.27 -14.74 -1.48
N LEU A 165 -31.39 -14.71 -0.76
CA LEU A 165 -32.03 -13.48 -0.32
C LEU A 165 -31.17 -12.75 0.71
N THR A 166 -30.55 -13.49 1.63
CA THR A 166 -29.60 -12.92 2.62
C THR A 166 -28.45 -12.21 1.93
N LEU A 167 -27.81 -12.87 0.96
CA LEU A 167 -26.76 -12.25 0.14
C LEU A 167 -27.25 -10.98 -0.55
N ASN A 168 -28.45 -11.03 -1.14
CA ASN A 168 -29.03 -9.87 -1.82
C ASN A 168 -29.28 -8.70 -0.85
N SER A 169 -29.90 -8.98 0.31
CA SER A 169 -30.17 -7.98 1.35
C SER A 169 -28.89 -7.35 1.89
N MET A 170 -27.84 -8.15 2.14
CA MET A 170 -26.56 -7.63 2.61
C MET A 170 -25.86 -6.75 1.58
N LEU A 171 -25.74 -7.22 0.34
CA LEU A 171 -25.07 -6.45 -0.72
C LEU A 171 -25.77 -5.11 -1.00
N ARG A 172 -27.11 -5.09 -0.92
CA ARG A 172 -27.90 -3.86 -1.06
C ARG A 172 -27.67 -2.86 0.08
N ARG A 173 -27.45 -3.35 1.30
CA ARG A 173 -27.21 -2.51 2.48
C ARG A 173 -25.86 -1.80 2.38
N GLU A 174 -24.81 -2.54 1.99
CA GLU A 174 -23.43 -2.05 1.97
C GLU A 174 -23.08 -1.29 0.68
N THR A 175 -23.84 -1.47 -0.41
CA THR A 175 -23.51 -0.87 -1.72
C THR A 175 -24.61 0.06 -2.21
N GLU A 176 -24.33 1.37 -2.23
CA GLU A 176 -25.31 2.36 -2.68
C GLU A 176 -25.80 2.16 -4.11
N SER A 177 -24.91 1.74 -5.02
CA SER A 177 -25.25 1.49 -6.42
C SER A 177 -26.18 0.28 -6.60
N LEU A 178 -26.34 -0.58 -5.58
CA LEU A 178 -27.21 -1.76 -5.65
C LEU A 178 -28.59 -1.52 -5.00
N LYS A 179 -28.86 -0.31 -4.48
CA LYS A 179 -30.15 0.02 -3.84
C LYS A 179 -31.32 -0.04 -4.84
N SER A 180 -31.13 0.36 -6.10
CA SER A 180 -32.12 0.35 -7.19
C SER A 180 -31.84 -0.78 -8.19
N ASN A 181 -32.21 -2.03 -7.85
CA ASN A 181 -31.87 -3.19 -8.67
C ASN A 181 -33.06 -4.09 -9.00
N ILE A 182 -33.04 -4.59 -10.24
CA ILE A 182 -33.86 -5.67 -10.75
C ILE A 182 -33.44 -6.99 -10.11
N LEU A 183 -34.39 -7.74 -9.55
CA LEU A 183 -34.21 -9.12 -9.11
C LEU A 183 -34.81 -10.05 -10.17
N ILE A 184 -34.02 -10.98 -10.71
CA ILE A 184 -34.49 -12.00 -11.65
C ILE A 184 -34.41 -13.36 -10.95
N LEU A 185 -35.53 -14.07 -10.90
CA LEU A 185 -35.64 -15.39 -10.29
C LEU A 185 -36.13 -16.38 -11.35
N ASP A 186 -35.28 -17.36 -11.68
CA ASP A 186 -35.62 -18.43 -12.62
C ASP A 186 -36.03 -19.68 -11.84
N GLU A 187 -37.32 -20.03 -11.90
CA GLU A 187 -37.95 -21.13 -11.19
C GLU A 187 -37.56 -21.24 -9.69
N PRO A 188 -37.64 -20.13 -8.91
CA PRO A 188 -37.17 -20.12 -7.52
C PRO A 188 -38.01 -20.98 -6.57
N THR A 189 -39.14 -21.49 -7.06
CA THR A 189 -40.14 -22.23 -6.29
C THR A 189 -40.17 -23.72 -6.65
N TYR A 190 -39.23 -24.20 -7.47
CA TYR A 190 -39.17 -25.62 -7.80
C TYR A 190 -39.01 -26.46 -6.53
N GLY A 191 -39.93 -27.41 -6.32
CA GLY A 191 -39.96 -28.27 -5.13
C GLY A 191 -40.70 -27.68 -3.93
N PHE A 192 -41.24 -26.45 -4.03
CA PHE A 192 -42.04 -25.85 -2.96
C PHE A 192 -43.43 -26.47 -2.91
N SER A 193 -43.95 -26.61 -1.68
CA SER A 193 -45.36 -26.90 -1.47
C SER A 193 -46.23 -25.64 -1.65
N LYS A 194 -47.56 -25.83 -1.76
CA LYS A 194 -48.51 -24.71 -1.89
C LYS A 194 -48.48 -23.74 -0.70
N SER A 195 -48.20 -24.22 0.51
CA SER A 195 -48.03 -23.36 1.70
C SER A 195 -46.78 -22.50 1.55
N GLN A 196 -45.65 -23.08 1.14
CA GLN A 196 -44.40 -22.37 0.91
C GLN A 196 -44.51 -21.34 -0.22
N LEU A 197 -45.22 -21.65 -1.31
CA LEU A 197 -45.51 -20.69 -2.39
C LEU A 197 -46.23 -19.43 -1.87
N SER A 198 -47.15 -19.60 -0.92
CA SER A 198 -47.86 -18.49 -0.30
C SER A 198 -46.94 -17.60 0.55
N LYS A 199 -45.86 -18.16 1.12
CA LYS A 199 -44.84 -17.45 1.90
C LYS A 199 -43.81 -16.72 1.04
N VAL A 200 -43.48 -17.25 -0.14
CA VAL A 200 -42.63 -16.56 -1.13
C VAL A 200 -43.22 -15.19 -1.48
N LYS A 201 -44.54 -15.07 -1.53
CA LYS A 201 -45.24 -13.80 -1.74
C LYS A 201 -44.85 -12.71 -0.71
N SER A 202 -44.92 -13.02 0.58
CA SER A 202 -44.60 -12.04 1.63
C SER A 202 -43.15 -11.61 1.55
N ILE A 203 -42.27 -12.56 1.22
CA ILE A 203 -40.83 -12.33 1.05
C ILE A 203 -40.55 -11.39 -0.12
N LEU A 204 -41.13 -11.66 -1.29
CA LEU A 204 -40.93 -10.81 -2.47
C LEU A 204 -41.39 -9.36 -2.23
N THR A 205 -42.40 -9.18 -1.37
CA THR A 205 -42.88 -7.85 -0.96
C THR A 205 -41.88 -7.17 -0.01
N GLU A 206 -41.29 -7.92 0.92
CA GLU A 206 -40.35 -7.42 1.92
C GLU A 206 -38.98 -7.05 1.33
N LEU A 207 -38.57 -7.68 0.23
CA LEU A 207 -37.31 -7.39 -0.46
C LEU A 207 -37.19 -5.96 -1.00
N LYS A 208 -38.29 -5.18 -1.06
CA LYS A 208 -38.35 -3.78 -1.52
C LYS A 208 -37.57 -3.52 -2.81
N SER A 209 -37.51 -4.51 -3.70
CA SER A 209 -36.84 -4.38 -4.99
C SER A 209 -37.71 -3.56 -5.93
N GLU A 210 -37.12 -2.65 -6.70
CA GLU A 210 -37.87 -1.80 -7.65
C GLU A 210 -38.55 -2.62 -8.74
N GLN A 211 -37.90 -3.71 -9.17
CA GLN A 211 -38.42 -4.62 -10.16
C GLN A 211 -38.06 -6.06 -9.81
N ILE A 212 -39.03 -6.95 -9.89
CA ILE A 212 -38.85 -8.39 -9.75
C ILE A 212 -39.36 -9.05 -11.03
N ILE A 213 -38.51 -9.84 -11.67
CA ILE A 213 -38.85 -10.70 -12.81
C ILE A 213 -38.83 -12.12 -12.30
N LEU A 214 -40.00 -12.76 -12.32
CA LEU A 214 -40.18 -14.12 -11.84
C LEU A 214 -40.54 -15.01 -13.03
N VAL A 215 -39.73 -16.03 -13.28
CA VAL A 215 -40.02 -17.09 -14.25
C VAL A 215 -40.51 -18.28 -13.45
N SER A 216 -41.75 -18.70 -13.69
CA SER A 216 -42.31 -19.88 -13.05
C SER A 216 -43.39 -20.52 -13.92
N HIS A 217 -43.52 -21.83 -13.79
CA HIS A 217 -44.65 -22.62 -14.30
C HIS A 217 -45.84 -22.67 -13.32
N GLU A 218 -45.68 -22.16 -12.09
CA GLU A 218 -46.72 -22.17 -11.06
C GLU A 218 -47.73 -21.04 -11.24
N ARG A 219 -48.96 -21.39 -11.64
CA ARG A 219 -50.04 -20.40 -11.85
C ARG A 219 -50.47 -19.65 -10.59
N GLU A 220 -50.18 -20.22 -9.43
CA GLU A 220 -50.52 -19.64 -8.12
C GLU A 220 -49.78 -18.31 -7.87
N LEU A 221 -48.68 -18.07 -8.60
CA LEU A 221 -47.90 -16.83 -8.55
C LEU A 221 -48.45 -15.73 -9.47
N GLU A 222 -49.31 -16.08 -10.44
CA GLU A 222 -49.89 -15.13 -11.40
C GLU A 222 -50.68 -14.02 -10.70
N GLY A 223 -51.44 -14.37 -9.65
CA GLY A 223 -52.29 -13.44 -8.90
C GLY A 223 -51.55 -12.31 -8.18
N TYR A 224 -50.21 -12.32 -8.19
CA TYR A 224 -49.36 -11.34 -7.51
C TYR A 224 -48.50 -10.52 -8.48
N ALA A 225 -48.45 -10.89 -9.74
CA ALA A 225 -47.71 -10.15 -10.75
C ALA A 225 -48.53 -8.94 -11.22
N GLN A 226 -47.86 -7.80 -11.38
CA GLN A 226 -48.45 -6.61 -11.99
C GLN A 226 -48.56 -6.73 -13.51
N ASN A 227 -47.68 -7.53 -14.12
CA ASN A 227 -47.65 -7.81 -15.54
C ASN A 227 -47.34 -9.30 -15.71
N ILE A 228 -48.18 -10.03 -16.45
CA ILE A 228 -47.99 -11.45 -16.72
C ILE A 228 -47.64 -11.66 -18.19
N PHE A 229 -46.54 -12.37 -18.44
CA PHE A 229 -46.13 -12.82 -19.78
C PHE A 229 -46.20 -14.34 -19.84
N GLN A 230 -47.19 -14.86 -20.56
CA GLN A 230 -47.32 -16.29 -20.78
C GLN A 230 -46.47 -16.71 -21.97
N VAL A 231 -45.56 -17.66 -21.74
CA VAL A 231 -44.71 -18.24 -22.78
C VAL A 231 -45.22 -19.64 -23.13
N THR A 232 -45.49 -19.90 -24.41
CA THR A 232 -45.94 -21.20 -24.91
C THR A 232 -45.04 -21.66 -26.05
N LYS A 233 -44.86 -22.98 -26.20
CA LYS A 233 -44.07 -23.56 -27.30
C LYS A 233 -45.00 -24.20 -28.31
N ASP A 234 -45.03 -23.67 -29.53
CA ASP A 234 -45.83 -24.19 -30.64
C ASP A 234 -44.90 -24.59 -31.80
N ARG A 235 -44.89 -25.88 -32.14
CA ARG A 235 -44.04 -26.48 -33.19
C ARG A 235 -42.55 -26.08 -33.10
N GLY A 236 -42.01 -26.00 -31.89
CA GLY A 236 -40.61 -25.65 -31.65
C GLY A 236 -40.32 -24.15 -31.59
N ILE A 237 -41.32 -23.28 -31.80
CA ILE A 237 -41.20 -21.82 -31.72
C ILE A 237 -41.85 -21.33 -30.42
N SER A 238 -41.11 -20.56 -29.63
CA SER A 238 -41.64 -19.90 -28.43
C SER A 238 -42.52 -18.71 -28.83
N LYS A 239 -43.74 -18.67 -28.33
CA LYS A 239 -44.71 -17.58 -28.49
C LYS A 239 -44.98 -16.94 -27.13
N ILE A 240 -45.03 -15.62 -27.09
CA ILE A 240 -45.25 -14.84 -25.87
C ILE A 240 -46.56 -14.08 -26.00
N ILE A 241 -47.40 -14.13 -24.97
CA ILE A 241 -48.67 -13.42 -24.87
C ILE A 241 -48.68 -12.65 -23.54
N LYS A 242 -49.00 -11.35 -23.57
CA LYS A 242 -49.22 -10.57 -22.35
C LYS A 242 -50.67 -10.78 -21.90
N LEU A 243 -50.89 -11.22 -20.65
CA LEU A 243 -52.23 -11.56 -20.13
C LEU A 243 -52.90 -10.40 -19.38
N ASN A 244 -52.12 -9.62 -18.63
CA ASN A 244 -52.29 -8.21 -18.27
C ASN A 244 -51.22 -7.87 -17.23
#